data_AF-K4IIJ6-F1
#
_entry.id   AF-K4IIJ6-F1
#
_cell.length_a   1.000
_cell.length_b   1.000
_cell.length_c   1.000
_cell.angle_alpha   90.00
_cell.angle_beta   90.00
_cell.angle_gamma   90.00
#
_symmetry.space_group_name_H-M   'P 1'
#
loop_
_entity.id
_entity.type
_entity.pdbx_description
1 polymer ?
#
loop_
_entity_poly.entity_id
_entity_poly.type
_entity_poly.pdbx_seq_one_letter_code
_entity_poly.pdbx_strand_id
1 'polypeptide(L)'
;MQYATKKAAVEINGFLKRNYAILLELVGKNKTQIKVYRNLLANKNFRFKYHTHLQTNSKGKTYHYIYDLAWMPFSDDEILIIRKRNP
;
A
#
# COMPACT_ATOMS: atom_id res chain seq x y z
N MET A 1 -5.53 -16.34 -26.02
CA MET A 1 -5.42 -16.42 -24.54
C MET A 1 -4.19 -15.70 -23.95
N GLN A 2 -2.97 -15.77 -24.52
CA GLN A 2 -1.79 -15.05 -23.99
C GLN A 2 -1.89 -13.50 -23.94
N TYR A 3 -2.68 -12.87 -24.82
CA TYR A 3 -2.81 -11.40 -24.87
C TYR A 3 -3.59 -10.82 -23.69
N ALA A 4 -4.66 -11.50 -23.26
CA ALA A 4 -5.47 -11.09 -22.11
C ALA A 4 -4.65 -11.13 -20.80
N THR A 5 -3.78 -12.13 -20.64
CA THR A 5 -2.87 -12.25 -19.49
C THR A 5 -1.85 -11.11 -19.43
N LYS A 6 -1.28 -10.70 -20.58
CA LYS A 6 -0.37 -9.54 -20.65
C LYS A 6 -1.08 -8.24 -20.29
N LYS A 7 -2.30 -8.03 -20.80
CA LYS A 7 -3.10 -6.83 -20.49
C LYS A 7 -3.42 -6.71 -19.00
N ALA A 8 -3.87 -7.81 -18.38
CA ALA A 8 -4.16 -7.84 -16.94
C ALA A 8 -2.91 -7.57 -16.09
N ALA A 9 -1.76 -8.16 -16.46
CA ALA A 9 -0.50 -7.91 -15.75
C ALA A 9 -0.07 -6.44 -15.82
N VAL A 10 -0.19 -5.80 -16.99
CA VAL A 10 0.11 -4.37 -17.16
C VAL A 10 -0.81 -3.51 -16.30
N GLU A 11 -2.10 -3.83 -16.27
CA GLU A 11 -3.10 -3.10 -15.48
C GLU A 11 -2.82 -3.22 -13.97
N ILE A 12 -2.57 -4.44 -13.47
CA ILE A 12 -2.22 -4.68 -12.06
C ILE A 12 -0.95 -3.91 -11.67
N ASN A 13 0.07 -3.93 -12.53
CA ASN A 13 1.29 -3.17 -12.30
C ASN A 13 1.03 -1.66 -12.25
N GLY A 14 0.10 -1.16 -13.07
CA GLY A 14 -0.36 0.22 -13.02
C GLY A 14 -0.98 0.58 -11.65
N PHE A 15 -1.82 -0.30 -11.10
CA PHE A 15 -2.39 -0.09 -9.76
C PHE A 15 -1.36 -0.14 -8.65
N LEU A 16 -0.41 -1.08 -8.71
CA LEU A 16 0.68 -1.17 -7.74
C LEU A 16 1.56 0.09 -7.76
N LYS A 17 1.95 0.56 -8.94
CA LYS A 17 2.74 1.80 -9.10
C LYS A 17 1.99 3.03 -8.59
N ARG A 18 0.70 3.17 -8.90
CA ARG A 18 -0.13 4.29 -8.41
C ARG A 18 -0.26 4.25 -6.89
N ASN A 19 -0.56 3.09 -6.32
CA ASN A 19 -0.65 2.92 -4.88
C ASN A 19 0.68 3.26 -4.20
N TYR A 20 1.80 2.78 -4.75
CA TYR A 20 3.14 3.09 -4.24
C TYR A 20 3.40 4.60 -4.23
N ALA A 21 3.10 5.30 -5.33
CA ALA A 21 3.25 6.75 -5.43
C ALA A 21 2.41 7.50 -4.40
N ILE A 22 1.16 7.08 -4.16
CA ILE A 22 0.29 7.66 -3.12
C ILE A 22 0.89 7.48 -1.72
N LEU A 23 1.34 6.28 -1.36
CA LEU A 23 1.95 6.04 -0.05
C LEU A 23 3.24 6.87 0.12
N LEU A 24 4.05 6.95 -0.94
CA LEU A 24 5.29 7.71 -0.96
C LEU A 24 5.05 9.21 -0.81
N GLU A 25 4.06 9.76 -1.50
CA GLU A 25 3.64 11.16 -1.40
C GLU A 25 3.21 11.49 0.03
N LEU A 26 2.38 10.64 0.63
CA LEU A 26 1.84 10.86 1.96
C LEU A 26 2.94 10.80 3.03
N VAL A 27 3.78 9.74 3.02
CA VAL A 27 4.85 9.59 4.03
C VAL A 27 5.96 10.65 3.85
N GLY A 28 6.21 11.07 2.62
CA GLY A 28 7.25 12.03 2.27
C GLY A 28 8.67 11.47 2.39
N LYS A 29 9.67 12.35 2.27
CA LYS A 29 11.09 11.95 2.22
C LYS A 29 11.70 11.63 3.59
N ASN A 30 11.26 12.35 4.63
CA ASN A 30 11.96 12.38 5.91
C ASN A 30 11.32 11.47 6.98
N LYS A 31 10.06 11.09 6.80
CA LYS A 31 9.34 10.27 7.77
C LYS A 31 9.45 8.80 7.39
N THR A 32 9.54 7.95 8.40
CA THR A 32 9.51 6.49 8.23
C THR A 32 8.11 5.92 8.34
N GLN A 33 7.21 6.62 9.02
CA GLN A 33 5.82 6.24 9.17
C GLN A 33 4.94 7.47 9.42
N ILE A 34 3.67 7.36 9.05
CA ILE A 34 2.61 8.32 9.37
C ILE A 34 1.29 7.61 9.57
N LYS A 35 0.38 8.22 10.33
CA LYS A 35 -1.02 7.83 10.38
C LYS A 35 -1.88 8.81 9.60
N VAL A 36 -2.87 8.29 8.88
CA VAL A 36 -3.84 9.06 8.12
C VAL A 36 -5.20 8.35 8.16
N TYR A 37 -6.29 9.08 7.92
CA TYR A 37 -7.60 8.45 7.71
C TYR A 37 -7.65 7.69 6.37
N ARG A 38 -8.39 6.58 6.35
CA ARG A 38 -8.58 5.73 5.15
C ARG A 38 -9.14 6.51 3.96
N ASN A 39 -10.06 7.45 4.22
CA ASN A 39 -10.68 8.27 3.19
C ASN A 39 -9.65 9.09 2.37
N LEU A 40 -8.52 9.49 2.95
CA LEU A 40 -7.46 10.22 2.25
C LEU A 40 -6.86 9.38 1.11
N LEU A 41 -6.64 8.09 1.35
CA LEU A 41 -6.17 7.16 0.33
C LEU A 41 -7.29 6.91 -0.70
N ALA A 42 -8.52 6.71 -0.24
CA ALA A 42 -9.67 6.48 -1.12
C ALA A 42 -9.88 7.65 -2.11
N ASN A 43 -9.81 8.88 -1.64
CA ASN A 43 -9.94 10.10 -2.44
C ASN A 43 -8.83 10.24 -3.50
N LYS A 44 -7.65 9.65 -3.27
CA LYS A 44 -6.55 9.58 -4.25
C LYS A 44 -6.70 8.43 -5.25
N ASN A 45 -7.82 7.70 -5.20
CA ASN A 45 -8.09 6.46 -5.94
C ASN A 45 -7.10 5.34 -5.59
N PHE A 46 -6.71 5.25 -4.32
CA PHE A 46 -5.92 4.12 -3.83
C PHE A 46 -6.74 2.84 -3.87
N ARG A 47 -6.18 1.77 -4.44
CA ARG A 47 -6.87 0.49 -4.60
C ARG A 47 -6.35 -0.53 -3.59
N PHE A 48 -6.99 -0.60 -2.42
CA PHE A 48 -6.59 -1.48 -1.29
C PHE A 48 -6.42 -2.95 -1.65
N LYS A 49 -7.11 -3.46 -2.68
CA LYS A 49 -6.96 -4.83 -3.15
C LYS A 49 -5.55 -5.17 -3.63
N TYR A 50 -4.81 -4.19 -4.16
CA TYR A 50 -3.53 -4.43 -4.83
C TYR A 50 -2.35 -4.15 -3.90
N HIS A 51 -1.63 -5.22 -3.57
CA HIS A 51 -0.43 -5.26 -2.75
C HIS A 51 0.42 -6.46 -3.21
N THR A 52 1.70 -6.48 -2.87
CA THR A 52 2.63 -7.55 -3.30
C THR A 52 2.68 -8.71 -2.31
N HIS A 53 2.56 -8.45 -1.01
CA HIS A 53 2.51 -9.48 0.02
C HIS A 53 1.88 -8.94 1.31
N LEU A 54 1.49 -9.87 2.18
CA LEU A 54 0.99 -9.59 3.52
C LEU A 54 2.00 -10.06 4.55
N GLN A 55 2.12 -9.33 5.66
CA GLN A 55 2.82 -9.82 6.83
C GLN A 55 1.97 -9.54 8.07
N THR A 56 1.68 -10.58 8.84
CA THR A 56 1.00 -10.44 10.12
C THR A 56 2.04 -10.54 11.24
N ASN A 57 2.03 -9.59 12.17
CA ASN A 57 2.92 -9.64 13.33
C ASN A 57 2.32 -10.50 14.46
N SER A 58 3.10 -10.73 15.52
CA SER A 58 2.66 -11.51 16.69
C SER A 58 1.46 -10.90 17.44
N LYS A 59 1.12 -9.64 17.18
CA LYS A 59 -0.06 -8.93 17.74
C LYS A 59 -1.28 -9.00 16.81
N GLY A 60 -1.25 -9.84 15.77
CA GLY A 60 -2.34 -10.00 14.80
C GLY A 60 -2.54 -8.81 13.86
N LYS A 61 -1.61 -7.85 13.82
CA LYS A 61 -1.69 -6.71 12.91
C LYS A 61 -1.14 -7.10 11.54
N THR A 62 -1.94 -6.86 10.50
CA THR A 62 -1.63 -7.25 9.12
C THR A 62 -1.16 -6.04 8.31
N TYR A 63 0.05 -6.13 7.79
CA TYR A 63 0.68 -5.13 6.94
C TYR A 63 0.51 -5.54 5.48
N HIS A 64 -0.01 -4.64 4.66
CA HIS A 64 -0.20 -4.81 3.24
C HIS A 64 0.93 -4.09 2.49
N TYR A 65 1.90 -4.86 1.99
CA TYR A 65 3.10 -4.31 1.38
C TYR A 65 2.91 -3.95 -0.08
N ILE A 66 3.52 -2.86 -0.48
CA ILE A 66 3.70 -2.40 -1.85
C ILE A 66 5.18 -2.05 -1.98
N TYR A 67 5.96 -3.03 -2.43
CA TYR A 67 7.42 -2.98 -2.43
C TYR A 67 7.99 -2.74 -1.01
N ASP A 68 8.70 -1.63 -0.80
CA ASP A 68 9.29 -1.22 0.48
C ASP A 68 8.35 -0.36 1.34
N LEU A 69 7.14 -0.03 0.86
CA LEU A 69 6.12 0.63 1.67
C LEU A 69 5.05 -0.37 2.10
N ALA A 70 4.38 -0.11 3.21
CA ALA A 70 3.21 -0.86 3.64
C ALA A 70 2.14 0.05 4.20
N TRP A 71 0.91 -0.44 4.17
CA TRP A 71 -0.20 0.14 4.90
C TRP A 71 -0.84 -0.89 5.84
N MET A 72 -1.33 -0.44 6.99
CA MET A 72 -1.97 -1.28 8.00
C MET A 72 -3.21 -0.55 8.54
N PRO A 73 -4.42 -1.11 8.40
CA PRO A 73 -5.63 -0.48 8.93
C PRO A 73 -5.76 -0.67 10.44
N PHE A 74 -6.35 0.32 11.10
CA PHE A 74 -6.84 0.26 12.47
C PHE A 74 -8.37 0.14 12.48
N SER A 75 -8.96 -0.04 13.67
CA SER A 75 -10.41 -0.17 13.86
C SER A 75 -11.16 1.16 13.80
N ASP A 76 -10.46 2.27 13.97
CA ASP A 76 -10.96 3.65 13.97
C ASP A 76 -10.87 4.32 12.59
N ASP A 77 -10.84 3.51 11.53
CA ASP A 77 -10.68 3.95 10.13
C ASP A 77 -9.36 4.70 9.83
N GLU A 78 -8.40 4.66 10.75
CA GLU A 78 -7.03 5.09 10.49
C GLU A 78 -6.22 4.04 9.73
N ILE A 79 -5.20 4.50 9.04
CA ILE A 79 -4.19 3.69 8.36
C ILE A 79 -2.81 4.16 8.78
N LEU A 80 -1.98 3.22 9.26
CA LEU A 80 -0.54 3.43 9.36
C LEU A 80 0.09 3.19 7.99
N ILE A 81 0.83 4.17 7.48
CA ILE A 81 1.73 4.01 6.34
C ILE A 81 3.15 3.92 6.89
N ILE A 82 3.93 2.94 6.45
CA ILE A 82 5.29 2.70 6.94
C ILE A 82 6.24 2.33 5.81
N ARG A 83 7.48 2.79 5.90
CA ARG A 83 8.59 2.32 5.07
C ARG A 83 9.33 1.19 5.78
N LYS A 84 9.49 0.06 5.10
CA LYS A 84 10.38 -1.01 5.50
C LYS A 84 11.81 -0.46 5.46
N ARG A 85 12.39 -0.25 6.63
CA ARG A 85 13.85 -0.13 6.72
C ARG A 85 14.41 -1.53 6.49
N ASN A 86 15.28 -1.69 5.50
CA ASN A 86 16.14 -2.86 5.50
C ASN A 86 16.95 -2.84 6.82
N PRO A 87 17.07 -3.98 7.52
CA PRO A 87 17.91 -4.09 8.70
C PRO A 87 19.36 -3.71 8.38
#